data_AF-A0AAE9DSN7-F1
#
_entry.id   AF-A0AAE9DSN7-F1
#
_cell.length_a   1.000
_cell.length_b   1.000
_cell.length_c   1.000
_cell.angle_alpha   90.00
_cell.angle_beta   90.00
_cell.angle_gamma   90.00
#
_symmetry.space_group_name_H-M   'P 1'
#
loop_
_entity.id
_entity.type
_entity.pdbx_description
1 polymer ?
#
loop_
_entity_poly.entity_id
_entity_poly.type
_entity_poly.pdbx_seq_one_letter_code
_entity_poly.pdbx_strand_id
1 'polypeptide(L)'
;MHVNPLILARRGLLRYFISEIKKLEAGSSDVMERNDEGEIQMKATCQLYMYSTFSYVCEYVYWGTEAMKEHDTNHCLMNKIRRWVALGVQGALLSNILNPVYITKFVIGSQPPLQIYDIWAVLFSKLEFQDRECPPMEMIPRASPPLTQEHTFFWVAHLNRMDFIGKNGKLESETTAASICKQEIFKAYLQLDAANKKILKYSRAKKAAGHYQALKKMLYKQWELEKNGKWLNRSSNKVDKFWIELKKN
;
A
#
# COMPACT_ATOMS: atom_id res chain seq x y z
N MET A 1 8.24 9.78 6.48
CA MET A 1 7.40 8.65 6.00
C MET A 1 5.94 9.03 6.25
N HIS A 2 4.95 8.55 5.49
CA HIS A 2 3.55 8.86 5.80
C HIS A 2 3.05 7.91 6.90
N VAL A 3 2.71 8.45 8.07
CA VAL A 3 2.52 7.71 9.34
C VAL A 3 1.08 7.27 9.63
N ASN A 4 0.15 7.49 8.70
CA ASN A 4 -1.22 6.98 8.85
C ASN A 4 -1.21 5.44 9.01
N PRO A 5 -1.95 4.88 9.98
CA PRO A 5 -1.95 3.44 10.30
C PRO A 5 -2.20 2.52 9.10
N LEU A 6 -3.17 2.81 8.23
CA LEU A 6 -3.45 1.96 7.07
C LEU A 6 -2.31 1.96 6.05
N ILE A 7 -1.59 3.08 5.92
CA ILE A 7 -0.41 3.16 5.05
C ILE A 7 0.73 2.31 5.61
N LEU A 8 0.92 2.33 6.93
CA LEU A 8 1.94 1.53 7.60
C LEU A 8 1.57 0.05 7.55
N ALA A 9 0.32 -0.30 7.84
CA ALA A 9 -0.20 -1.67 7.72
C ALA A 9 0.03 -2.24 6.31
N ARG A 10 -0.28 -1.48 5.25
CA ARG A 10 0.02 -1.91 3.88
C ARG A 10 1.53 -2.12 3.64
N ARG A 11 2.40 -1.26 4.17
CA ARG A 11 3.86 -1.47 4.07
C ARG A 11 4.32 -2.72 4.81
N GLY A 12 3.71 -3.00 5.96
CA GLY A 12 3.91 -4.25 6.70
C GLY A 12 3.47 -5.47 5.92
N LEU A 13 2.33 -5.37 5.25
CA LEU A 13 1.85 -6.41 4.35
C LEU A 13 2.85 -6.71 3.23
N LEU A 14 3.53 -5.68 2.66
CA LEU A 14 4.59 -5.92 1.68
C LEU A 14 5.76 -6.72 2.27
N ARG A 15 6.16 -6.42 3.51
CA ARG A 15 7.19 -7.19 4.22
C ARG A 15 6.73 -8.62 4.45
N TYR A 16 5.47 -8.80 4.85
CA TYR A 16 4.88 -10.13 5.04
C TYR A 16 4.83 -10.92 3.73
N PHE A 17 4.40 -10.33 2.63
CA PHE A 17 4.43 -10.97 1.30
C PHE A 17 5.84 -11.37 0.88
N ILE A 18 6.84 -10.52 1.07
CA ILE A 18 8.24 -10.89 0.80
C ILE A 18 8.65 -12.11 1.64
N SER A 19 8.27 -12.15 2.93
CA SER A 19 8.53 -13.31 3.78
C SER A 19 7.84 -14.58 3.26
N GLU A 20 6.57 -14.50 2.89
CA GLU A 20 5.81 -15.65 2.37
C GLU A 20 6.37 -16.16 1.03
N ILE A 21 6.76 -15.25 0.13
CA ILE A 21 7.44 -15.63 -1.11
C ILE A 21 8.77 -16.32 -0.80
N LYS A 22 9.53 -15.84 0.21
CA LYS A 22 10.78 -16.50 0.58
C LYS A 22 10.56 -17.91 1.13
N LYS A 23 9.49 -18.11 1.91
CA LYS A 23 9.11 -19.47 2.34
C LYS A 23 8.68 -20.33 1.14
N LEU A 24 7.92 -19.77 0.20
CA LEU A 24 7.51 -20.47 -1.04
C LEU A 24 8.74 -20.94 -1.85
N GLU A 25 9.78 -20.11 -1.95
CA GLU A 25 11.06 -20.48 -2.57
C GLU A 25 11.74 -21.67 -1.86
N ALA A 26 11.52 -21.83 -0.55
CA ALA A 26 11.98 -22.96 0.25
C ALA A 26 11.03 -24.17 0.22
N GLY A 27 9.93 -24.11 -0.54
CA GLY A 27 8.99 -25.22 -0.74
C GLY A 27 7.74 -25.19 0.15
N SER A 28 7.51 -24.15 0.95
CA SER A 28 6.33 -24.05 1.81
C SER A 28 5.82 -22.62 1.94
N SER A 29 4.56 -22.30 1.72
CA SER A 29 4.00 -21.01 2.11
C SER A 29 2.55 -21.19 2.54
N ASP A 30 2.13 -20.41 3.53
CA ASP A 30 0.76 -20.45 4.03
C ASP A 30 -0.17 -19.67 3.09
N VAL A 31 0.33 -18.59 2.47
CA VAL A 31 -0.47 -17.60 1.75
C VAL A 31 -0.16 -17.50 0.26
N MET A 32 1.02 -17.92 -0.20
CA MET A 32 1.45 -17.81 -1.59
C MET A 32 1.55 -19.17 -2.27
N GLU A 33 1.35 -19.18 -3.59
CA GLU A 33 1.51 -20.35 -4.45
C GLU A 33 2.01 -19.92 -5.84
N ARG A 34 2.34 -20.89 -6.69
CA ARG A 34 2.55 -20.66 -8.13
C ARG A 34 1.30 -21.11 -8.89
N ASN A 35 0.85 -20.30 -9.84
CA ASN A 35 -0.21 -20.71 -10.76
C ASN A 35 0.34 -21.68 -11.83
N ASP A 36 -0.53 -22.13 -12.74
CA ASP A 36 -0.17 -23.05 -13.83
C ASP A 36 0.89 -22.47 -14.79
N GLU A 37 1.01 -21.15 -14.86
CA GLU A 37 2.02 -20.42 -15.64
C GLU A 37 3.34 -20.22 -14.86
N GLY A 38 3.42 -20.69 -13.62
CA GLY A 38 4.59 -20.57 -12.74
C GLY A 38 4.72 -19.20 -12.06
N GLU A 39 3.77 -18.29 -12.27
CA GLU A 39 3.72 -16.96 -11.65
C GLU A 39 3.31 -17.06 -10.18
N ILE A 40 3.87 -16.19 -9.34
CA ILE A 40 3.53 -16.20 -7.92
C ILE A 40 2.23 -15.44 -7.70
N GLN A 41 1.30 -16.03 -6.96
CA GLN A 41 0.03 -15.42 -6.58
C GLN A 41 -0.33 -15.73 -5.13
N MET A 42 -1.31 -14.98 -4.59
CA MET A 42 -1.94 -15.34 -3.32
C MET A 42 -2.88 -16.52 -3.56
N LYS A 43 -2.88 -17.51 -2.66
CA LYS A 43 -3.77 -18.67 -2.74
C LYS A 43 -5.23 -18.22 -2.81
N ALA A 44 -6.02 -18.88 -3.66
CA ALA A 44 -7.45 -18.58 -3.82
C ALA A 44 -8.27 -18.74 -2.51
N THR A 45 -7.80 -19.59 -1.58
CA THR A 45 -8.42 -19.78 -0.26
C THR A 45 -8.15 -18.65 0.73
N CYS A 46 -7.22 -17.75 0.42
CA CYS A 46 -6.86 -16.64 1.29
C CYS A 46 -7.72 -15.41 1.00
N GLN A 47 -8.01 -14.63 2.04
CA GLN A 47 -8.71 -13.36 1.94
C GLN A 47 -7.88 -12.26 2.61
N LEU A 48 -7.91 -11.06 2.04
CA LEU A 48 -7.19 -9.91 2.58
C LEU A 48 -8.17 -8.86 3.10
N TYR A 49 -8.24 -8.73 4.43
CA TYR A 49 -9.10 -7.74 5.06
C TYR A 49 -8.28 -6.53 5.50
N MET A 50 -8.82 -5.33 5.25
CA MET A 50 -8.22 -4.09 5.75
C MET A 50 -9.09 -3.51 6.86
N TYR A 51 -8.55 -3.53 8.08
CA TYR A 51 -9.23 -3.00 9.26
C TYR A 51 -8.72 -1.61 9.63
N SER A 52 -9.65 -0.73 10.03
CA SER A 52 -9.34 0.49 10.73
C SER A 52 -10.30 0.70 11.90
N THR A 53 -9.80 1.18 13.04
CA THR A 53 -10.64 1.53 14.19
C THR A 53 -11.66 2.63 13.90
N PHE A 54 -11.37 3.55 12.98
CA PHE A 54 -12.26 4.67 12.69
C PHE A 54 -12.31 4.98 11.21
N SER A 55 -13.39 5.61 10.77
CA SER A 55 -13.50 5.99 9.37
C SER A 55 -12.56 7.15 9.07
N TYR A 56 -11.51 6.88 8.30
CA TYR A 56 -10.64 7.91 7.73
C TYR A 56 -11.30 8.56 6.52
N VAL A 57 -12.49 9.14 6.71
CA VAL A 57 -13.01 10.09 5.72
C VAL A 57 -12.09 11.27 5.75
N CYS A 58 -11.38 11.48 4.65
CA CYS A 58 -10.70 12.75 4.49
C CYS A 58 -11.78 13.78 4.16
N GLU A 59 -11.97 14.79 5.02
CA GLU A 59 -12.86 15.94 4.71
C GLU A 59 -12.51 16.60 3.37
N TYR A 60 -11.26 16.41 2.89
CA TYR A 60 -10.74 16.95 1.64
C TYR A 60 -10.86 16.01 0.43
N VAL A 61 -11.75 15.01 0.45
CA VAL A 61 -12.00 14.12 -0.72
C VAL A 61 -12.40 14.89 -1.99
N TYR A 62 -12.77 16.18 -1.90
CA TYR A 62 -13.45 16.88 -2.99
C TYR A 62 -12.78 18.08 -3.66
N TRP A 63 -11.64 18.58 -3.20
CA TRP A 63 -11.15 19.85 -3.75
C TRP A 63 -9.99 19.67 -4.71
N GLY A 64 -10.35 19.35 -5.96
CA GLY A 64 -9.53 19.60 -7.15
C GLY A 64 -9.35 21.09 -7.46
N THR A 65 -9.39 21.97 -6.46
CA THR A 65 -9.27 23.42 -6.58
C THR A 65 -8.04 23.94 -5.85
N GLU A 66 -7.50 25.03 -6.37
CA GLU A 66 -6.20 25.66 -6.12
C GLU A 66 -5.87 26.06 -4.67
N ALA A 67 -6.66 25.66 -3.67
CA ALA A 67 -6.45 25.99 -2.25
C ALA A 67 -5.32 25.17 -1.58
N MET A 68 -4.70 24.21 -2.27
CA MET A 68 -3.77 23.24 -1.66
C MET A 68 -2.29 23.66 -1.63
N LYS A 69 -1.95 24.94 -1.83
CA LYS A 69 -0.52 25.37 -1.85
C LYS A 69 0.21 25.18 -0.51
N GLU A 70 -0.51 25.05 0.61
CA GLU A 70 0.11 24.98 1.95
C GLU A 70 0.01 23.60 2.64
N HIS A 71 -0.76 22.65 2.11
CA HIS A 71 -0.90 21.31 2.72
C HIS A 71 0.06 20.28 2.11
N ASP A 72 0.51 19.33 2.95
CA ASP A 72 1.46 18.26 2.59
C ASP A 72 1.09 17.60 1.26
N THR A 73 2.03 17.61 0.30
CA THR A 73 1.97 16.95 -1.02
C THR A 73 1.65 15.44 -1.01
N ASN A 74 1.40 14.86 0.17
CA ASN A 74 0.91 13.51 0.34
C ASN A 74 -0.59 13.43 0.05
N HIS A 75 -0.95 12.70 -1.01
CA HIS A 75 -2.34 12.30 -1.31
C HIS A 75 -3.08 11.81 -0.05
N CYS A 76 -4.36 12.17 0.07
CA CYS A 76 -5.20 11.68 1.14
C CYS A 76 -5.29 10.13 1.14
N LEU A 77 -5.72 9.57 2.28
CA LEU A 77 -5.80 8.12 2.43
C LEU A 77 -6.79 7.48 1.45
N MET A 78 -7.93 8.11 1.19
CA MET A 78 -8.96 7.63 0.28
C MET A 78 -8.44 7.47 -1.16
N ASN A 79 -7.70 8.46 -1.69
CA ASN A 79 -7.06 8.37 -3.01
C ASN A 79 -6.06 7.21 -3.08
N LYS A 80 -5.31 6.97 -2.00
CA LYS A 80 -4.37 5.86 -1.90
C LYS A 80 -5.11 4.51 -1.86
N ILE A 81 -6.21 4.41 -1.14
CA ILE A 81 -7.06 3.21 -1.09
C ILE A 81 -7.67 2.93 -2.46
N ARG A 82 -8.22 3.93 -3.14
CA ARG A 82 -8.76 3.78 -4.51
C ARG A 82 -7.71 3.15 -5.44
N ARG A 83 -6.47 3.62 -5.34
CA ARG A 83 -5.35 3.05 -6.09
C ARG A 83 -5.04 1.59 -5.71
N TRP A 84 -5.13 1.22 -4.44
CA TRP A 84 -4.86 -0.16 -4.01
C TRP A 84 -5.94 -1.13 -4.46
N VAL A 85 -7.20 -0.68 -4.47
CA VAL A 85 -8.33 -1.46 -4.97
C VAL A 85 -8.24 -1.67 -6.48
N ALA A 86 -7.81 -0.63 -7.23
CA ALA A 86 -7.61 -0.70 -8.67
C ALA A 86 -6.39 -1.54 -9.08
N LEU A 87 -5.23 -1.31 -8.46
CA LEU A 87 -3.94 -1.85 -8.93
C LEU A 87 -3.37 -2.99 -8.07
N GLY A 88 -4.01 -3.27 -6.93
CA GLY A 88 -3.52 -4.17 -5.91
C GLY A 88 -2.62 -3.48 -4.86
N VAL A 89 -2.53 -4.11 -3.68
CA VAL A 89 -1.82 -3.60 -2.51
C VAL A 89 -0.30 -3.76 -2.61
N GLN A 90 0.17 -4.74 -3.38
CA GLN A 90 1.58 -5.11 -3.60
C GLN A 90 2.40 -3.96 -4.19
N GLY A 91 1.77 -3.19 -5.08
CA GLY A 91 2.38 -2.05 -5.74
C GLY A 91 3.58 -2.38 -6.65
N ALA A 92 4.05 -1.37 -7.38
CA ALA A 92 5.02 -1.52 -8.48
C ALA A 92 6.26 -2.38 -8.22
N LEU A 93 6.80 -2.45 -6.99
CA LEU A 93 8.00 -3.25 -6.74
C LEU A 93 7.67 -4.74 -6.80
N LEU A 94 6.70 -5.19 -6.01
CA LEU A 94 6.32 -6.60 -5.93
C LEU A 94 5.58 -7.05 -7.19
N SER A 95 4.91 -6.14 -7.92
CA SER A 95 4.27 -6.46 -9.21
C SER A 95 5.24 -6.95 -10.30
N ASN A 96 6.56 -6.91 -10.08
CA ASN A 96 7.52 -7.55 -10.99
C ASN A 96 7.54 -9.08 -10.86
N ILE A 97 7.04 -9.63 -9.74
CA ILE A 97 7.14 -11.06 -9.40
C ILE A 97 5.86 -11.66 -8.84
N LEU A 98 4.92 -10.83 -8.36
CA LEU A 98 3.70 -11.23 -7.66
C LEU A 98 2.49 -10.67 -8.40
N ASN A 99 1.55 -11.56 -8.74
CA ASN A 99 0.26 -11.19 -9.31
C ASN A 99 -0.52 -10.25 -8.39
N PRO A 100 -1.40 -9.39 -8.94
CA PRO A 100 -2.10 -8.41 -8.13
C PRO A 100 -2.89 -9.01 -6.97
N VAL A 101 -2.58 -8.56 -5.76
CA VAL A 101 -3.31 -8.94 -4.55
C VAL A 101 -4.27 -7.81 -4.18
N TYR A 102 -5.56 -8.15 -4.10
CA TYR A 102 -6.63 -7.18 -3.86
C TYR A 102 -7.22 -7.35 -2.46
N ILE A 103 -7.78 -6.26 -1.94
CA ILE A 103 -8.49 -6.25 -0.66
C ILE A 103 -9.84 -6.92 -0.91
N THR A 104 -10.16 -7.92 -0.10
CA THR A 104 -11.44 -8.64 -0.14
C THR A 104 -12.53 -7.86 0.57
N LYS A 105 -12.24 -7.28 1.73
CA LYS A 105 -13.21 -6.55 2.55
C LYS A 105 -12.53 -5.43 3.33
N PHE A 106 -13.22 -4.31 3.50
CA PHE A 106 -12.86 -3.27 4.46
C PHE A 106 -13.71 -3.39 5.72
N VAL A 107 -13.07 -3.30 6.89
CA VAL A 107 -13.77 -3.32 8.18
C VAL A 107 -13.44 -2.04 8.93
N ILE A 108 -14.48 -1.29 9.30
CA ILE A 108 -14.35 -0.07 10.09
C ILE A 108 -14.89 -0.34 11.49
N GLY A 109 -14.03 -0.19 12.49
CA GLY A 109 -14.31 -0.45 13.91
C GLY A 109 -15.27 0.53 14.58
N SER A 110 -15.78 1.49 13.82
CA SER A 110 -16.78 2.45 14.27
C SER A 110 -17.68 2.91 13.14
N GLN A 111 -18.85 3.39 13.52
CA GLN A 111 -19.69 4.21 12.67
C GLN A 111 -19.16 5.66 12.66
N PRO A 112 -19.02 6.25 11.47
CA PRO A 112 -18.75 7.66 11.30
C PRO A 112 -19.91 8.50 11.84
N PRO A 113 -19.63 9.76 12.23
CA PRO A 113 -20.67 10.69 12.63
C PRO A 113 -21.60 11.10 11.46
N LEU A 114 -21.16 10.91 10.22
CA LEU A 114 -21.94 11.16 8.99
C LEU A 114 -22.24 9.83 8.31
N GLN A 115 -23.43 9.65 7.73
CA GLN A 115 -23.73 8.47 6.92
C GLN A 115 -22.81 8.41 5.68
N ILE A 116 -21.79 7.54 5.74
CA ILE A 116 -20.73 7.40 4.73
C ILE A 116 -21.18 6.63 3.48
N TYR A 117 -22.46 6.27 3.36
CA TYR A 117 -22.96 5.42 2.28
C TYR A 117 -22.51 5.88 0.88
N ASP A 118 -22.33 7.17 0.67
CA ASP A 118 -21.91 7.71 -0.62
C ASP A 118 -20.40 7.72 -0.87
N ILE A 119 -19.52 7.69 0.13
CA ILE A 119 -18.07 7.85 -0.10
C ILE A 119 -17.49 6.65 -0.84
N TRP A 120 -17.93 5.45 -0.50
CA TRP A 120 -17.47 4.24 -1.16
C TRP A 120 -18.02 4.15 -2.58
N ALA A 121 -19.31 4.47 -2.76
CA ALA A 121 -19.89 4.63 -4.08
C ALA A 121 -19.13 5.69 -4.90
N VAL A 122 -18.77 6.84 -4.34
CA VAL A 122 -18.00 7.88 -5.01
C VAL A 122 -16.59 7.40 -5.40
N LEU A 123 -15.89 6.70 -4.52
CA LEU A 123 -14.52 6.25 -4.77
C LEU A 123 -14.45 5.10 -5.77
N PHE A 124 -15.48 4.24 -5.82
CA PHE A 124 -15.42 2.97 -6.53
C PHE A 124 -16.42 2.83 -7.68
N SER A 125 -17.52 3.58 -7.73
CA SER A 125 -18.59 3.42 -8.73
C SER A 125 -18.10 3.50 -10.17
N LYS A 126 -17.05 4.28 -10.42
CA LYS A 126 -16.47 4.45 -11.75
C LYS A 126 -15.28 3.55 -12.03
N LEU A 127 -14.79 2.79 -11.04
CA LEU A 127 -13.68 1.86 -11.28
C LEU A 127 -14.17 0.61 -12.00
N GLU A 128 -13.40 0.18 -13.00
CA GLU A 128 -13.56 -1.13 -13.61
C GLU A 128 -12.88 -2.19 -12.75
N PHE A 129 -13.66 -3.17 -12.29
CA PHE A 129 -13.17 -4.27 -11.49
C PHE A 129 -12.84 -5.52 -12.30
N GLN A 130 -13.02 -5.46 -13.63
CA GLN A 130 -12.92 -6.62 -14.53
C GLN A 130 -13.86 -7.73 -14.01
N ASP A 131 -13.35 -8.93 -13.80
CA ASP A 131 -14.12 -10.07 -13.29
C ASP A 131 -14.21 -10.10 -11.75
N ARG A 132 -13.75 -9.04 -11.06
CA ARG A 132 -13.79 -8.93 -9.60
C ARG A 132 -14.98 -8.10 -9.15
N GLU A 133 -15.39 -8.32 -7.90
CA GLU A 133 -16.35 -7.45 -7.24
C GLU A 133 -15.67 -6.24 -6.58
N CYS A 134 -16.42 -5.15 -6.44
CA CYS A 134 -16.01 -4.05 -5.59
C CYS A 134 -15.95 -4.55 -4.13
N PRO A 135 -14.83 -4.33 -3.40
CA PRO A 135 -14.71 -4.84 -2.04
C PRO A 135 -15.78 -4.21 -1.14
N PRO A 136 -16.60 -5.03 -0.44
CA PRO A 136 -17.59 -4.53 0.50
C PRO A 136 -16.93 -3.86 1.71
N MET A 137 -17.72 -3.01 2.37
CA MET A 137 -17.37 -2.39 3.63
C MET A 137 -18.32 -2.85 4.72
N GLU A 138 -17.74 -3.27 5.84
CA GLU A 138 -18.46 -3.63 7.05
C GLU A 138 -18.12 -2.64 8.16
N MET A 139 -19.11 -2.24 8.94
CA MET A 139 -18.96 -1.22 9.97
C MET A 139 -19.47 -1.75 11.29
N ILE A 140 -18.65 -1.61 12.34
CA ILE A 140 -19.07 -1.97 13.69
C ILE A 140 -19.98 -0.84 14.22
N PRO A 141 -21.21 -1.16 14.70
CA PRO A 141 -22.19 -0.17 15.16
C PRO A 141 -21.79 0.42 16.52
N ARG A 142 -20.73 1.23 16.51
CA ARG A 142 -20.16 1.89 17.68
C ARG A 142 -19.77 3.32 17.29
N ALA A 143 -20.02 4.29 18.15
CA ALA A 143 -19.56 5.66 17.91
C ALA A 143 -18.04 5.70 17.71
N SER A 144 -17.59 6.55 16.78
CA SER A 144 -16.16 6.79 16.59
C SER A 144 -15.56 7.41 17.85
N PRO A 145 -14.53 6.80 18.46
CA PRO A 145 -13.88 7.39 19.62
C PRO A 145 -13.19 8.71 19.24
N PRO A 146 -13.16 9.72 20.12
CA PRO A 146 -12.32 10.89 19.92
C PRO A 146 -10.86 10.43 20.06
N LEU A 147 -10.12 10.44 18.95
CA LEU A 147 -8.74 9.96 18.92
C LEU A 147 -7.79 11.06 18.45
N THR A 148 -6.70 11.23 19.19
CA THR A 148 -5.52 12.01 18.78
C THR A 148 -4.35 11.05 18.61
N GLN A 149 -3.67 11.09 17.47
CA GLN A 149 -2.48 10.26 17.25
C GLN A 149 -1.26 10.92 17.92
N GLU A 150 -0.89 10.44 19.10
CA GLU A 150 0.33 10.88 19.80
C GLU A 150 1.56 10.07 19.40
N HIS A 151 1.37 8.75 19.34
CA HIS A 151 2.42 7.75 19.10
C HIS A 151 2.02 6.81 17.98
N THR A 152 3.02 6.25 17.29
CA THR A 152 2.79 5.29 16.21
C THR A 152 3.60 4.04 16.44
N PHE A 153 2.90 2.95 16.74
CA PHE A 153 3.48 1.62 16.86
C PHE A 153 3.19 0.84 15.59
N PHE A 154 4.14 0.00 15.21
CA PHE A 154 4.04 -0.79 14.01
C PHE A 154 4.67 -2.17 14.20
N TRP A 155 4.00 -3.21 13.72
CA TRP A 155 4.43 -4.59 13.84
C TRP A 155 4.06 -5.40 12.58
N VAL A 156 4.81 -6.47 12.33
CA VAL A 156 4.56 -7.44 11.24
C VAL A 156 4.71 -8.84 11.79
N ALA A 157 3.79 -9.74 11.41
CA ALA A 157 3.71 -11.12 11.91
C ALA A 157 5.03 -11.91 12.00
N HIS A 158 5.89 -11.82 10.98
CA HIS A 158 7.16 -12.57 10.94
C HIS A 158 8.34 -11.81 11.57
N LEU A 159 8.13 -10.58 12.04
CA LEU A 159 9.17 -9.77 12.65
C LEU A 159 9.03 -9.83 14.17
N ASN A 160 10.07 -10.32 14.84
CA ASN A 160 10.17 -10.33 16.31
C ASN A 160 10.55 -8.95 16.87
N ARG A 161 10.04 -7.87 16.26
CA ARG A 161 10.27 -6.48 16.68
C ARG A 161 9.03 -5.63 16.45
N MET A 162 8.81 -4.68 17.36
CA MET A 162 7.84 -3.59 17.19
C MET A 162 8.62 -2.30 16.93
N ASP A 163 8.26 -1.60 15.85
CA ASP A 163 8.84 -0.31 15.52
C ASP A 163 8.02 0.80 16.18
N PHE A 164 8.71 1.69 16.88
CA PHE A 164 8.14 2.93 17.40
C PHE A 164 8.54 4.10 16.51
N ILE A 165 7.55 4.66 15.81
CA ILE A 165 7.74 5.65 14.76
C ILE A 165 7.32 7.02 15.29
N GLY A 166 8.28 7.93 15.40
CA GLY A 166 8.05 9.31 15.81
C GLY A 166 7.34 10.13 14.73
N LYS A 167 6.94 11.36 15.08
CA LYS A 167 6.18 12.27 14.20
C LYS A 167 6.91 12.62 12.89
N ASN A 168 8.24 12.57 12.87
CA ASN A 168 9.06 12.76 11.66
C ASN A 168 9.05 11.54 10.70
N GLY A 169 8.39 10.45 11.09
CA GLY A 169 8.33 9.20 10.34
C GLY A 169 9.67 8.45 10.28
N LYS A 170 10.53 8.64 11.28
CA LYS A 170 11.71 7.82 11.60
C LYS A 170 11.45 7.06 12.91
N LEU A 171 12.30 6.08 13.22
CA LEU A 171 12.27 5.47 14.55
C LEU A 171 12.67 6.49 15.61
N GLU A 172 12.06 6.43 16.79
CA GLU A 172 12.47 7.27 17.92
C GLU A 172 13.82 6.83 18.51
N SER A 173 14.13 5.52 18.45
CA SER A 173 15.48 5.03 18.72
C SER A 173 16.38 5.35 17.52
N GLU A 174 17.22 6.38 17.63
CA GLU A 174 17.96 6.99 16.51
C GLU A 174 18.96 6.08 15.77
N THR A 175 19.17 4.85 16.25
CA THR A 175 20.24 3.97 15.76
C THR A 175 19.87 3.11 14.54
N THR A 176 18.59 2.91 14.22
CA THR A 176 18.18 2.04 13.11
C THR A 176 17.06 2.64 12.24
N ALA A 177 17.00 2.22 10.98
CA ALA A 177 15.90 2.57 10.08
C ALA A 177 14.64 1.73 10.40
N ALA A 178 13.46 2.31 10.17
CA ALA A 178 12.20 1.56 10.30
C ALA A 178 12.18 0.36 9.33
N SER A 179 11.73 -0.79 9.82
CA SER A 179 11.68 -2.06 9.07
C SER A 179 10.83 -1.97 7.80
N ILE A 180 9.87 -1.04 7.77
CA ILE A 180 9.00 -0.78 6.63
C ILE A 180 9.38 0.44 5.79
N CYS A 181 10.56 1.01 6.00
CA CYS A 181 11.04 2.07 5.13
C CYS A 181 11.33 1.51 3.72
N LYS A 182 11.43 2.40 2.72
CA LYS A 182 11.62 1.97 1.31
C LYS A 182 12.91 1.14 1.14
N GLN A 183 13.96 1.51 1.87
CA GLN A 183 15.26 0.85 1.79
C GLN A 183 15.18 -0.58 2.32
N GLU A 184 14.58 -0.79 3.50
CA GLU A 184 14.44 -2.12 4.09
C GLU A 184 13.51 -3.05 3.29
N ILE A 185 12.41 -2.53 2.75
CA ILE A 185 11.55 -3.32 1.85
C ILE A 185 12.31 -3.73 0.58
N PHE A 186 13.10 -2.81 0.01
CA PHE A 186 13.85 -3.13 -1.22
C PHE A 186 15.02 -4.09 -0.97
N LYS A 187 15.72 -3.95 0.16
CA LYS A 187 16.72 -4.93 0.60
C LYS A 187 16.11 -6.32 0.71
N ALA A 188 14.97 -6.44 1.40
CA ALA A 188 14.27 -7.72 1.56
C ALA A 188 13.82 -8.30 0.21
N TYR A 189 13.27 -7.46 -0.68
CA TYR A 189 12.90 -7.87 -2.04
C TYR A 189 14.07 -8.46 -2.82
N LEU A 190 15.27 -7.85 -2.75
CA LEU A 190 16.45 -8.34 -3.47
C LEU A 190 17.01 -9.67 -2.93
N GLN A 191 16.55 -10.15 -1.77
CA GLN A 191 16.89 -11.48 -1.23
C GLN A 191 16.03 -12.60 -1.82
N LEU A 192 14.97 -12.27 -2.55
CA LEU A 192 14.15 -13.23 -3.28
C LEU A 192 14.91 -13.71 -4.52
N ASP A 193 14.76 -14.98 -4.85
CA ASP A 193 15.35 -15.57 -6.05
C ASP A 193 14.61 -15.14 -7.31
N ALA A 194 13.31 -14.87 -7.21
CA ALA A 194 12.53 -14.26 -8.29
C ALA A 194 12.95 -12.81 -8.61
N ALA A 195 13.66 -12.12 -7.71
CA ALA A 195 14.02 -10.72 -7.93
C ALA A 195 15.20 -10.57 -8.91
N ASN A 196 15.10 -9.60 -9.82
CA ASN A 196 16.22 -9.24 -10.70
C ASN A 196 17.33 -8.52 -9.92
N LYS A 197 18.31 -9.28 -9.43
CA LYS A 197 19.48 -8.82 -8.65
C LYS A 197 20.41 -7.87 -9.43
N LYS A 198 20.25 -7.71 -10.75
CA LYS A 198 20.98 -6.72 -11.56
C LYS A 198 20.40 -5.30 -11.42
N ILE A 199 19.15 -5.17 -10.98
CA ILE A 199 18.47 -3.87 -10.83
C ILE A 199 18.58 -3.40 -9.38
N LEU A 200 19.72 -2.78 -9.05
CA LEU A 200 20.01 -2.30 -7.69
C LEU A 200 19.48 -0.90 -7.38
N LYS A 201 18.92 -0.19 -8.38
CA LYS A 201 18.34 1.14 -8.21
C LYS A 201 16.83 1.04 -8.00
N TYR A 202 16.33 1.53 -6.86
CA TYR A 202 14.92 1.38 -6.47
C TYR A 202 13.94 1.96 -7.51
N SER A 203 14.21 3.17 -8.01
CA SER A 203 13.39 3.78 -9.06
C SER A 203 13.34 2.95 -10.35
N ARG A 204 14.42 2.23 -10.68
CA ARG A 204 14.49 1.38 -11.88
C ARG A 204 13.70 0.10 -11.67
N ALA A 205 13.81 -0.54 -10.50
CA ALA A 205 13.02 -1.72 -10.16
C ALA A 205 11.51 -1.45 -10.22
N LYS A 206 11.05 -0.29 -9.73
CA LYS A 206 9.65 0.12 -9.89
C LYS A 206 9.22 0.35 -11.34
N LYS A 207 10.11 0.89 -12.18
CA LYS A 207 9.82 1.15 -13.60
C LYS A 207 9.77 -0.14 -14.42
N ALA A 208 10.45 -1.18 -13.98
CA ALA A 208 10.45 -2.49 -14.66
C ALA A 208 9.07 -3.17 -14.65
N ALA A 209 8.20 -2.84 -13.70
CA ALA A 209 6.83 -3.36 -13.63
C ALA A 209 5.93 -2.67 -14.69
N GLY A 210 6.17 -2.98 -15.96
CA GLY A 210 5.55 -2.31 -17.12
C GLY A 210 4.01 -2.35 -17.06
N HIS A 211 3.44 -3.53 -16.84
CA HIS A 211 1.98 -3.69 -16.73
C HIS A 211 1.37 -2.84 -15.62
N TYR A 212 1.95 -2.88 -14.41
CA TYR A 212 1.51 -2.03 -13.29
C TYR A 212 1.62 -0.53 -13.61
N GLN A 213 2.70 -0.08 -14.27
CA GLN A 213 2.85 1.33 -14.64
C GLN A 213 1.83 1.76 -15.70
N ALA A 214 1.48 0.88 -16.64
CA ALA A 214 0.46 1.13 -17.65
C ALA A 214 -0.92 1.27 -17.00
N LEU A 215 -1.35 0.30 -16.18
CA LEU A 215 -2.60 0.37 -15.42
C LEU A 215 -2.68 1.63 -14.54
N LYS A 216 -1.58 1.96 -13.85
CA LYS A 216 -1.48 3.17 -13.04
C LYS A 216 -1.68 4.44 -13.86
N LYS A 217 -1.12 4.50 -15.08
CA LYS A 217 -1.30 5.65 -15.98
C LYS A 217 -2.76 5.78 -16.43
N MET A 218 -3.42 4.65 -16.74
CA MET A 218 -4.84 4.64 -17.09
C MET A 218 -5.70 5.12 -15.93
N LEU A 219 -5.48 4.60 -14.72
CA LEU A 219 -6.17 5.04 -13.51
C LEU A 219 -6.05 6.56 -13.28
N TYR A 220 -4.86 7.14 -13.50
CA TYR A 220 -4.66 8.58 -13.32
C TYR A 220 -5.33 9.41 -14.41
N LYS A 221 -5.31 8.93 -15.65
CA LYS A 221 -6.05 9.57 -16.74
C LYS A 221 -7.55 9.56 -16.46
N GLN A 222 -8.08 8.43 -16.00
CA GLN A 222 -9.47 8.29 -15.61
C GLN A 222 -9.83 9.26 -14.47
N TRP A 223 -8.98 9.35 -13.44
CA TRP A 223 -9.17 10.29 -12.33
C TRP A 223 -9.28 11.76 -12.79
N GLU A 224 -8.44 12.17 -13.75
CA GLU A 224 -8.51 13.50 -14.36
C GLU A 224 -9.80 13.70 -15.19
N LEU A 225 -10.22 12.69 -15.95
CA LEU A 225 -11.47 12.71 -16.72
C LEU A 225 -12.72 12.81 -15.84
N GLU A 226 -12.65 12.24 -14.63
CA GLU A 226 -13.70 12.35 -13.61
C GLU A 226 -13.75 13.74 -12.94
N LYS A 227 -12.90 14.69 -13.34
CA LYS A 227 -12.78 16.05 -12.79
C LYS A 227 -12.31 16.08 -11.32
N ASN A 228 -11.62 15.04 -10.85
CA ASN A 228 -11.08 14.97 -9.48
C ASN A 228 -9.69 15.65 -9.34
N GLY A 229 -9.30 16.50 -10.28
CA GLY A 229 -7.98 17.12 -10.35
C GLY A 229 -6.87 16.20 -10.86
N LYS A 230 -5.61 16.64 -10.78
CA LYS A 230 -4.43 15.88 -11.24
C LYS A 230 -3.77 15.12 -10.10
N TRP A 231 -3.31 13.90 -10.38
CA TRP A 231 -2.53 13.16 -9.40
C TRP A 231 -1.16 13.82 -9.18
N LEU A 232 -0.98 14.48 -8.05
CA LEU A 232 0.27 15.14 -7.68
C LEU A 232 1.45 14.17 -7.67
N ASN A 233 2.49 14.50 -8.44
CA ASN A 233 3.79 13.85 -8.38
C ASN A 233 4.76 14.78 -7.67
N ARG A 234 5.52 14.27 -6.70
CA ARG A 234 6.57 15.09 -6.07
C ARG A 234 7.60 15.48 -7.14
N SER A 235 7.84 16.79 -7.28
CA SER A 235 8.67 17.42 -8.32
C SER A 235 10.11 16.89 -8.37
N SER A 236 10.60 16.30 -7.27
CA SER A 236 11.85 15.56 -7.26
C SER A 236 11.63 14.09 -6.88
N ASN A 237 11.77 13.20 -7.85
CA ASN A 237 11.89 11.75 -7.61
C ASN A 237 13.15 11.37 -6.79
N LYS A 238 13.82 12.33 -6.12
CA LYS A 238 15.02 12.11 -5.28
C LYS A 238 14.79 10.99 -4.25
N VAL A 239 13.59 10.93 -3.66
CA VAL A 239 13.23 9.94 -2.63
C VAL A 239 13.31 8.49 -3.12
N ASP A 240 13.17 8.24 -4.43
CA ASP A 240 13.26 6.91 -5.03
C ASP A 240 14.60 6.68 -5.75
N LYS A 241 15.47 7.70 -5.83
CA LYS A 241 16.79 7.64 -6.46
C LYS A 241 17.85 7.20 -5.45
N PHE A 242 17.73 5.98 -4.93
CA PHE A 242 18.74 5.34 -4.10
C PHE A 242 19.07 3.93 -4.63
N TRP A 243 20.20 3.39 -4.17
CA TRP A 243 20.71 2.08 -4.53
C TRP A 243 20.89 1.19 -3.31
N ILE A 244 20.84 -0.12 -3.52
CA ILE A 244 21.22 -1.12 -2.52
C ILE A 244 22.47 -1.82 -3.02
N GLU A 245 23.48 -1.90 -2.16
CA GLU A 245 24.63 -2.76 -2.38
C GLU A 245 24.29 -4.13 -1.81
N LEU A 246 24.38 -5.16 -2.65
CA LEU A 246 24.35 -6.54 -2.18
C LEU A 246 25.76 -6.84 -1.67
N LYS A 247 25.89 -7.12 -0.37
CA LYS A 247 27.14 -7.69 0.15
C LYS A 247 27.35 -9.00 -0.60
N LYS A 248 28.47 -9.13 -1.31
CA LYS A 248 28.93 -10.44 -1.78
C LYS A 248 29.23 -11.25 -0.52
N ASN A 249 28.48 -12.32 -0.31
CA ASN A 249 28.91 -13.38 0.62
C ASN A 249 30.16 -14.05 0.06
#